data_AF-A0A1F8DT10-F1
#
_entry.id   AF-A0A1F8DT10-F1
#
_cell.length_a   1.000
_cell.length_b   1.000
_cell.length_c   1.000
_cell.angle_alpha   90.00
_cell.angle_beta   90.00
_cell.angle_gamma   90.00
#
_symmetry.space_group_name_H-M   'P 1'
#
loop_
_entity.id
_entity.type
_entity.pdbx_description
1 polymer ?
#
loop_
_entity_poly.entity_id
_entity_poly.type
_entity_poly.pdbx_seq_one_letter_code
_entity_poly.pdbx_strand_id
1 'polypeptide(L)'
;MQTIIKPWVSGIIDNLITVKLVLETNIEHKNRIALIILDNALEIAFKDYLSKVKKIRVKKEDLQHREQVHKVVKKQTKDIFDEDTWERVEFFYGLRCDFYHEEASKTITDTKIKEFYDVVEFIVDTLFSIESRNLLRSGEMLFDVEQPINNKRSFSINKVKEQINLIVVAVGEGSIASAKDVQDFLRQKGARIIPSVGVINKNLGNWYKHLFYLDSKNKKWTLSDEGQARYNEIIGDLK
;
A
#
# COMPACT_ATOMS: atom_id res chain seq x y z
N MET A 1 23.61 -0.52 10.49
CA MET A 1 23.16 -0.66 11.89
C MET A 1 21.65 -0.66 11.87
N GLN A 2 20.99 -1.67 12.47
CA GLN A 2 19.53 -1.60 12.67
C GLN A 2 19.24 -0.50 13.68
N THR A 3 18.55 0.55 13.25
CA THR A 3 18.05 1.59 14.14
C THR A 3 17.03 0.94 15.07
N ILE A 4 17.34 0.85 16.37
CA ILE A 4 16.39 0.33 17.35
C ILE A 4 15.27 1.36 17.50
N ILE A 5 14.15 1.11 16.81
CA ILE A 5 12.95 1.93 16.94
C ILE A 5 12.40 1.75 18.35
N LYS A 6 12.12 2.85 19.04
CA LYS A 6 11.52 2.79 20.38
C LYS A 6 10.13 2.14 20.26
N PRO A 7 9.74 1.20 21.14
CA PRO A 7 8.49 0.44 20.97
C PRO A 7 7.20 1.26 20.86
N TRP A 8 7.18 2.48 21.42
CA TRP A 8 6.03 3.39 21.31
C TRP A 8 5.98 4.17 20.00
N VAL A 9 7.09 4.24 19.27
CA VAL A 9 7.16 4.91 17.96
C VAL A 9 6.68 3.99 16.84
N SER A 10 6.82 2.67 16.99
CA SER A 10 6.47 1.71 15.92
C SER A 10 5.02 1.83 15.49
N GLY A 11 4.08 1.94 16.43
CA GLY A 11 2.66 2.09 16.09
C GLY A 11 2.35 3.39 15.35
N ILE A 12 3.12 4.46 15.57
CA ILE A 12 2.98 5.72 14.82
C ILE A 12 3.49 5.53 13.39
N ILE A 13 4.63 4.85 13.23
CA ILE A 13 5.18 4.50 11.90
C ILE A 13 4.22 3.60 11.13
N ASP A 14 3.60 2.62 11.77
CA ASP A 14 2.61 1.74 11.13
C ASP A 14 1.42 2.52 10.58
N ASN A 15 0.95 3.57 11.27
CA ASN A 15 -0.07 4.46 10.74
C ASN A 15 0.40 5.21 9.48
N LEU A 16 1.65 5.72 9.47
CA LEU A 16 2.22 6.38 8.29
C LEU A 16 2.39 5.42 7.10
N ILE A 17 2.74 4.15 7.35
CA ILE A 17 2.77 3.10 6.31
C ILE A 17 1.35 2.85 5.80
N THR A 18 0.40 2.67 6.71
CA THR A 18 -1.00 2.37 6.38
C THR A 18 -1.61 3.46 5.50
N VAL A 19 -1.30 4.73 5.76
CA VAL A 19 -1.78 5.84 4.92
C VAL A 19 -1.30 5.69 3.47
N LYS A 20 -0.01 5.38 3.25
CA LYS A 20 0.51 5.15 1.90
C LYS A 20 -0.25 4.02 1.20
N LEU A 21 -0.41 2.90 1.89
CA LEU A 21 -1.12 1.73 1.35
C LEU A 21 -2.58 2.05 1.00
N VAL A 22 -3.29 2.79 1.87
CA VAL A 22 -4.67 3.23 1.62
C VAL A 22 -4.76 4.11 0.38
N LEU A 23 -3.80 5.02 0.18
CA LEU A 23 -3.78 5.93 -0.96
C LEU A 23 -3.54 5.21 -2.30
N GLU A 24 -2.88 4.05 -2.28
CA GLU A 24 -2.68 3.18 -3.46
C GLU A 24 -3.93 2.39 -3.86
N THR A 25 -4.96 2.34 -3.00
CA THR A 25 -6.20 1.62 -3.30
C THR A 25 -7.12 2.37 -4.28
N ASN A 26 -8.11 1.64 -4.82
CA ASN A 26 -9.22 2.20 -5.62
C ASN A 26 -10.47 2.54 -4.78
N ILE A 27 -10.33 2.64 -3.45
CA ILE A 27 -11.45 2.98 -2.57
C ILE A 27 -11.84 4.44 -2.79
N GLU A 28 -13.12 4.70 -3.07
CA GLU A 28 -13.65 6.03 -3.38
C GLU A 28 -13.34 7.06 -2.28
N HIS A 29 -13.46 6.65 -1.02
CA HIS A 29 -13.24 7.51 0.14
C HIS A 29 -11.84 7.36 0.78
N LYS A 30 -10.84 6.85 0.05
CA LYS A 30 -9.49 6.60 0.57
C LYS A 30 -8.85 7.82 1.24
N ASN A 31 -9.13 9.02 0.74
CA ASN A 31 -8.59 10.26 1.31
C ASN A 31 -9.17 10.60 2.68
N ARG A 32 -10.46 10.32 2.91
CA ARG A 32 -11.07 10.48 4.24
C ARG A 32 -10.48 9.48 5.22
N ILE A 33 -10.26 8.24 4.78
CA ILE A 33 -9.62 7.19 5.57
C ILE A 33 -8.19 7.63 5.94
N ALA A 34 -7.41 8.10 4.95
CA ALA A 34 -6.05 8.61 5.16
C ALA A 34 -6.02 9.79 6.16
N LEU A 35 -6.94 10.75 6.04
CA LEU A 35 -7.06 11.88 6.98
C LEU A 35 -7.25 11.40 8.42
N ILE A 36 -8.16 10.45 8.65
CA ILE A 36 -8.45 9.91 9.98
C ILE A 36 -7.22 9.19 10.56
N ILE A 37 -6.52 8.41 9.74
CA ILE A 37 -5.33 7.67 10.17
C ILE A 37 -4.18 8.65 10.51
N LEU A 38 -3.97 9.69 9.70
CA LEU A 38 -2.96 10.72 9.95
C LEU A 38 -3.25 11.52 11.23
N ASP A 39 -4.51 11.93 11.43
CA ASP A 39 -4.97 12.63 12.63
C ASP A 39 -4.81 11.74 13.89
N ASN A 40 -5.07 10.44 13.78
CA ASN A 40 -4.80 9.49 14.86
C ASN A 40 -3.31 9.32 15.14
N ALA A 41 -2.48 9.22 14.09
CA ALA A 41 -1.03 9.12 14.22
C ALA A 41 -0.45 10.34 14.96
N LEU A 42 -0.91 11.54 14.60
CA LEU A 42 -0.50 12.79 15.22
C LEU A 42 -0.92 12.86 16.69
N GLU A 43 -2.16 12.48 17.02
CA GLU A 43 -2.65 12.46 18.41
C GLU A 43 -1.84 11.50 19.29
N ILE A 44 -1.56 10.29 18.79
CA ILE A 44 -0.73 9.31 19.50
C ILE A 44 0.69 9.84 19.69
N ALA A 45 1.29 10.41 18.63
CA ALA A 45 2.62 11.01 18.70
C ALA A 45 2.72 12.10 19.76
N PHE A 46 1.72 12.97 19.85
CA PHE A 46 1.61 14.00 20.86
C PHE A 46 1.53 13.43 22.28
N LYS A 47 0.66 12.44 22.52
CA LYS A 47 0.51 11.80 23.83
C LYS A 47 1.78 11.06 24.26
N ASP A 48 2.42 10.35 23.34
CA ASP A 48 3.65 9.60 23.62
C ASP A 48 4.86 10.52 23.77
N TYR A 49 4.94 11.62 23.02
CA TYR A 49 5.96 12.63 23.25
C TYR A 49 5.87 13.24 24.65
N LEU A 50 4.67 13.65 25.08
CA LEU A 50 4.46 14.20 26.42
C LEU A 50 4.83 13.19 27.51
N SER A 51 4.37 11.94 27.39
CA SER A 51 4.54 10.93 28.43
C SER A 51 5.91 10.24 28.43
N LYS A 52 6.50 9.98 27.26
CA LYS A 52 7.75 9.20 27.12
C LYS A 52 8.99 10.06 26.93
N VAL A 53 8.87 11.17 26.20
CA VAL A 53 10.02 12.04 25.88
C VAL A 53 10.14 13.16 26.92
N LYS A 54 9.09 13.95 27.11
CA LYS A 54 9.08 15.03 28.11
C LYS A 54 8.81 14.55 29.54
N LYS A 55 8.34 13.30 29.71
CA LYS A 55 8.00 12.69 31.01
C LYS A 55 7.03 13.54 31.84
N ILE A 56 6.15 14.29 31.17
CA ILE A 56 5.14 15.11 31.82
C ILE A 56 3.98 14.20 32.19
N ARG A 57 3.68 14.15 33.50
CA ARG A 57 2.44 13.54 33.98
C ARG A 57 1.30 14.51 33.74
N VAL A 58 0.79 14.48 32.52
CA VAL A 58 -0.43 15.20 32.17
C VAL A 58 -1.59 14.54 32.89
N LYS A 59 -2.50 15.34 33.45
CA LYS A 59 -3.69 14.79 34.11
C LYS A 59 -4.52 14.02 33.09
N LYS A 60 -5.23 12.98 33.54
CA LYS A 60 -5.99 12.13 32.61
C LYS A 60 -7.04 12.96 31.86
N GLU A 61 -7.60 13.96 32.53
CA GLU A 61 -8.59 14.90 32.00
C GLU A 61 -8.01 15.73 30.84
N ASP A 62 -6.77 16.21 30.97
CA ASP A 62 -6.07 17.01 29.96
C ASP A 62 -5.69 16.20 28.69
N LEU A 63 -5.73 14.87 28.77
CA LEU A 63 -5.50 13.94 27.65
C LEU A 63 -6.79 13.40 27.01
N GLN A 64 -7.96 13.75 27.57
CA GLN A 64 -9.25 13.30 27.05
C GLN A 64 -9.70 14.09 25.82
N HIS A 65 -9.32 15.35 25.72
CA HIS A 65 -9.73 16.24 24.62
C HIS A 65 -8.55 16.61 23.73
N ARG A 66 -8.69 16.40 22.41
CA ARG A 66 -7.64 16.66 21.42
C ARG A 66 -7.11 18.10 21.48
N GLU A 67 -7.99 19.09 21.60
CA GLU A 67 -7.61 20.50 21.72
C GLU A 67 -6.72 20.78 22.93
N GLN A 68 -6.95 20.08 24.05
CA GLN A 68 -6.13 20.23 25.26
C GLN A 68 -4.75 19.61 25.03
N VAL A 69 -4.70 18.44 24.39
CA VAL A 69 -3.43 17.82 23.98
C VAL A 69 -2.64 18.78 23.09
N HIS A 70 -3.26 19.38 22.08
CA HIS A 70 -2.61 20.34 21.18
C HIS A 70 -2.05 21.54 21.96
N LYS A 71 -2.85 22.16 22.84
CA LYS A 71 -2.40 23.29 23.67
C LYS A 71 -1.19 22.94 24.54
N VAL A 72 -1.23 21.76 25.18
CA VAL A 72 -0.12 21.31 26.03
C VAL A 72 1.12 21.04 25.18
N VAL A 73 1.00 20.31 24.07
CA VAL A 73 2.14 20.01 23.19
C VAL A 73 2.72 21.29 22.60
N LYS A 74 1.90 22.19 22.05
CA LYS A 74 2.31 23.50 21.53
C LYS A 74 3.11 24.29 22.55
N LYS A 75 2.72 24.26 23.82
CA LYS A 75 3.49 24.89 24.89
C LYS A 75 4.86 24.22 25.12
N GLN A 76 4.95 22.90 24.97
CA GLN A 76 6.17 22.11 25.19
C GLN A 76 7.11 22.05 23.96
N THR A 77 6.67 22.56 22.82
CA THR A 77 7.40 22.52 21.54
C THR A 77 7.58 23.90 20.91
N LYS A 78 7.42 24.99 21.69
CA LYS A 78 7.59 26.38 21.20
C LYS A 78 8.98 26.67 20.62
N ASP A 79 9.97 25.94 21.08
CA ASP A 79 11.37 25.99 20.66
C ASP A 79 11.69 25.02 19.52
N ILE A 80 10.72 24.19 19.11
CA ILE A 80 10.89 23.10 18.14
C ILE A 80 10.09 23.39 16.86
N PHE A 81 8.85 23.89 17.00
CA PHE A 81 7.95 24.17 15.88
C PHE A 81 7.53 25.64 15.87
N ASP A 82 7.48 26.21 14.67
CA ASP A 82 7.00 27.57 14.44
C ASP A 82 5.47 27.63 14.38
N GLU A 83 4.95 28.85 14.24
CA GLU A 83 3.50 29.07 14.18
C GLU A 83 2.88 28.51 12.89
N ASP A 84 3.57 28.54 11.74
CA ASP A 84 3.10 27.94 10.48
C ASP A 84 2.86 26.43 10.62
N THR A 85 3.76 25.72 11.30
CA THR A 85 3.57 24.29 11.59
C THR A 85 2.29 24.07 12.40
N TRP A 86 2.05 24.89 13.43
CA TRP A 86 0.85 24.78 14.26
C TRP A 86 -0.44 25.19 13.54
N GLU A 87 -0.40 26.22 12.69
CA GLU A 87 -1.53 26.61 11.85
C GLU A 87 -1.97 25.47 10.94
N ARG A 88 -1.02 24.73 10.36
CA ARG A 88 -1.32 23.53 9.55
C ARG A 88 -1.94 22.41 10.38
N VAL A 89 -1.42 22.15 11.58
CA VAL A 89 -1.99 21.15 12.50
C VAL A 89 -3.45 21.50 12.83
N GLU A 90 -3.73 22.76 13.18
CA GLU A 90 -5.08 23.21 13.50
C GLU A 90 -6.01 23.20 12.28
N PHE A 91 -5.50 23.54 11.09
CA PHE A 91 -6.24 23.44 9.84
C PHE A 91 -6.72 22.01 9.56
N PHE A 92 -5.82 21.01 9.66
CA PHE A 92 -6.19 19.61 9.41
C PHE A 92 -7.04 19.02 10.54
N TYR A 93 -6.86 19.47 11.78
CA TYR A 93 -7.75 19.13 12.89
C TYR A 93 -9.18 19.63 12.64
N GLY A 94 -9.33 20.89 12.21
CA GLY A 94 -10.62 21.47 11.82
C GLY A 94 -11.28 20.68 10.69
N LEU A 95 -10.52 20.37 9.62
CA LEU A 95 -11.02 19.53 8.54
C LEU A 95 -11.53 18.18 9.06
N ARG A 96 -10.76 17.49 9.90
CA ARG A 96 -11.20 16.22 10.49
C ARG A 96 -12.51 16.41 11.25
N CYS A 97 -12.64 17.44 12.09
CA CYS A 97 -13.90 17.72 12.80
C CYS A 97 -15.08 17.87 11.84
N ASP A 98 -14.92 18.60 10.74
CA ASP A 98 -15.95 18.70 9.70
C ASP A 98 -16.31 17.32 9.14
N PHE A 99 -15.31 16.49 8.80
CA PHE A 99 -15.54 15.13 8.29
C PHE A 99 -16.24 14.20 9.28
N TYR A 100 -16.24 14.49 10.59
CA TYR A 100 -17.00 13.72 11.58
C TYR A 100 -18.43 14.22 11.76
N HIS A 101 -18.67 15.50 11.52
CA HIS A 101 -19.96 16.15 11.82
C HIS A 101 -20.80 16.49 10.59
N GLU A 102 -20.21 16.45 9.39
CA GLU A 102 -20.87 16.79 8.13
C GLU A 102 -21.18 15.56 7.26
N GLU A 103 -21.79 15.80 6.10
CA GLU A 103 -22.25 14.76 5.16
C GLU A 103 -21.10 13.90 4.60
N ALA A 104 -21.41 12.64 4.30
CA ALA A 104 -20.45 11.69 3.73
C ALA A 104 -19.92 12.08 2.33
N SER A 105 -20.58 13.04 1.67
CA SER A 105 -20.26 13.57 0.34
C SER A 105 -19.08 14.55 0.34
N LYS A 106 -18.71 15.13 1.49
CA LYS A 106 -17.53 16.01 1.58
C LYS A 106 -16.29 15.19 1.24
N THR A 107 -15.41 15.76 0.42
CA THR A 107 -14.16 15.11 -0.01
C THR A 107 -12.97 16.03 0.18
N ILE A 108 -11.78 15.44 0.23
CA ILE A 108 -10.50 16.12 0.35
C ILE A 108 -9.59 15.63 -0.77
N THR A 109 -8.82 16.54 -1.35
CA THR A 109 -7.96 16.24 -2.50
C THR A 109 -6.72 15.46 -2.08
N ASP A 110 -6.17 14.68 -3.01
CA ASP A 110 -4.91 13.95 -2.81
C ASP A 110 -3.78 14.90 -2.39
N THR A 111 -3.73 16.09 -2.98
CA THR A 111 -2.75 17.14 -2.63
C THR A 111 -2.82 17.51 -1.15
N LYS A 112 -4.03 17.76 -0.62
CA LYS A 112 -4.19 18.12 0.79
C LYS A 112 -3.84 16.97 1.73
N ILE A 113 -4.13 15.74 1.34
CA ILE A 113 -3.72 14.56 2.12
C ILE A 113 -2.20 14.41 2.12
N LYS A 114 -1.55 14.63 0.98
CA LYS A 114 -0.09 14.61 0.89
C LYS A 114 0.54 15.70 1.76
N GLU A 115 0.01 16.93 1.72
CA GLU A 115 0.44 18.02 2.61
C GLU A 115 0.29 17.64 4.08
N PHE A 116 -0.83 17.01 4.47
CA PHE A 116 -1.00 16.57 5.84
C PHE A 116 -0.03 15.45 6.22
N TYR A 117 0.21 14.50 5.31
CA TYR A 117 1.19 13.44 5.48
C TYR A 117 2.57 14.03 5.79
N ASP A 118 3.02 14.98 4.96
CA ASP A 118 4.32 15.63 5.11
C ASP A 118 4.42 16.38 6.45
N VAL A 119 3.34 17.03 6.90
CA VAL A 119 3.28 17.70 8.21
C VAL A 119 3.38 16.68 9.36
N VAL A 120 2.60 15.59 9.31
CA VAL A 120 2.63 14.57 10.37
C VAL A 120 3.98 13.87 10.41
N GLU A 121 4.54 13.51 9.24
CA GLU A 121 5.87 12.90 9.12
C GLU A 121 6.94 13.81 9.74
N PHE A 122 6.96 15.09 9.35
CA PHE A 122 7.89 16.08 9.90
C PHE A 122 7.78 16.20 11.42
N ILE A 123 6.57 16.28 11.96
CA ILE A 123 6.34 16.39 13.40
C ILE A 123 6.83 15.13 14.11
N VAL A 124 6.48 13.94 13.63
CA VAL A 124 6.87 12.66 14.24
C VAL A 124 8.39 12.51 14.24
N ASP A 125 9.04 12.77 13.10
CA ASP A 125 10.49 12.69 12.96
C ASP A 125 11.20 13.63 13.93
N THR A 126 10.67 14.85 14.05
CA THR A 126 11.23 15.88 14.95
C THR A 126 11.03 15.52 16.42
N LEU A 127 9.82 15.13 16.83
CA LEU A 127 9.49 14.83 18.24
C LEU A 127 10.26 13.62 18.79
N PHE A 128 10.54 12.63 17.94
CA PHE A 128 11.20 11.39 18.36
C PHE A 128 12.66 11.29 17.92
N SER A 129 13.16 12.28 17.15
CA SER A 129 14.50 12.32 16.57
C SER A 129 14.79 11.05 15.76
N ILE A 130 13.91 10.75 14.81
CA ILE A 130 13.98 9.60 13.93
C ILE A 130 13.92 10.06 12.46
N GLU A 131 14.22 9.14 11.55
CA GLU A 131 14.02 9.33 10.11
C GLU A 131 13.00 8.31 9.63
N SER A 132 11.71 8.61 9.81
CA SER A 132 10.63 7.67 9.48
C SER A 132 10.74 7.19 8.04
N ARG A 133 11.07 8.04 7.07
CA ARG A 133 11.31 7.64 5.65
C ARG A 133 12.23 6.45 5.47
N ASN A 134 13.30 6.37 6.26
CA ASN A 134 14.26 5.26 6.17
C ASN A 134 13.70 3.98 6.80
N LEU A 135 12.85 4.13 7.82
CA LEU A 135 12.12 3.03 8.46
C LEU A 135 10.96 2.55 7.57
N LEU A 136 10.29 3.46 6.85
CA LEU A 136 9.21 3.19 5.91
C LEU A 136 9.71 2.31 4.74
N ARG A 137 10.91 2.54 4.22
CA ARG A 137 11.54 1.66 3.21
C ARG A 137 11.76 0.22 3.69
N SER A 138 11.87 0.02 5.01
CA SER A 138 12.00 -1.30 5.63
C SER A 138 10.64 -1.91 5.96
N GLY A 139 9.63 -1.08 6.27
CA GLY A 139 8.25 -1.50 6.53
C GLY A 139 7.43 -1.80 5.27
N GLU A 140 7.68 -1.11 4.16
CA GLU A 140 7.18 -1.46 2.82
C GLU A 140 7.65 -2.87 2.40
N MET A 141 8.73 -3.41 2.99
CA MET A 141 9.11 -4.82 2.81
C MET A 141 8.32 -5.80 3.70
N LEU A 142 7.77 -5.35 4.83
CA LEU A 142 6.96 -6.19 5.74
C LEU A 142 5.52 -6.32 5.25
N PHE A 143 5.04 -5.26 4.60
CA PHE A 143 3.81 -5.27 3.84
C PHE A 143 4.14 -5.46 2.36
N ASP A 144 4.54 -6.68 2.00
CA ASP A 144 4.01 -7.31 0.78
C ASP A 144 2.47 -7.40 0.96
N VAL A 145 1.80 -6.24 1.05
CA VAL A 145 0.40 -6.12 0.67
C VAL A 145 0.39 -6.68 -0.72
N GLU A 146 -0.49 -7.64 -0.95
CA GLU A 146 -0.82 -8.12 -2.29
C GLU A 146 -1.11 -6.89 -3.15
N GLN A 147 -0.06 -6.39 -3.81
CA GLN A 147 -0.15 -5.51 -4.97
C GLN A 147 -1.26 -6.10 -5.83
N PRO A 148 -2.20 -5.29 -6.37
CA PRO A 148 -3.18 -5.82 -7.31
C PRO A 148 -2.39 -6.55 -8.40
N ILE A 149 -2.46 -7.88 -8.37
CA ILE A 149 -1.67 -8.87 -9.11
C ILE A 149 -0.82 -8.23 -10.21
N ASN A 150 0.33 -7.67 -9.85
CA ASN A 150 1.31 -7.18 -10.83
C ASN A 150 2.74 -7.10 -10.29
N ASN A 151 3.00 -7.69 -9.12
CA ASN A 151 4.35 -8.04 -8.73
C ASN A 151 4.74 -9.28 -9.55
N LYS A 152 5.25 -9.04 -10.77
CA LYS A 152 5.87 -10.06 -11.63
C LYS A 152 6.93 -10.78 -10.81
N ARG A 153 6.59 -11.96 -10.29
CA ARG A 153 7.57 -12.85 -9.65
C ARG A 153 8.66 -13.10 -10.68
N SER A 154 9.90 -12.73 -10.35
CA SER A 154 11.03 -12.99 -11.24
C SER A 154 11.40 -14.47 -11.14
N PHE A 155 10.83 -15.29 -12.02
CA PHE A 155 11.31 -16.64 -12.29
C PHE A 155 11.87 -16.72 -13.70
N SER A 156 12.82 -17.64 -13.89
CA SER A 156 13.33 -17.92 -15.22
C SER A 156 12.32 -18.76 -15.98
N ILE A 157 11.64 -18.16 -16.96
CA ILE A 157 10.66 -18.86 -17.81
C ILE A 157 11.25 -20.09 -18.53
N ASN A 158 12.57 -20.11 -18.71
CA ASN A 158 13.30 -21.20 -19.33
C ASN A 158 13.37 -22.48 -18.47
N LYS A 159 13.00 -22.42 -17.20
CA LYS A 159 12.85 -23.61 -16.33
C LYS A 159 11.52 -24.34 -16.56
N VAL A 160 10.54 -23.71 -17.22
CA VAL A 160 9.24 -24.31 -17.53
C VAL A 160 9.40 -25.30 -18.69
N LYS A 161 9.19 -26.59 -18.42
CA LYS A 161 9.50 -27.68 -19.37
C LYS A 161 8.40 -27.95 -20.39
N GLU A 162 7.13 -27.71 -20.04
CA GLU A 162 5.98 -28.05 -20.88
C GLU A 162 5.40 -26.83 -21.60
N GLN A 163 5.03 -27.01 -22.87
CA GLN A 163 4.41 -25.93 -23.67
C GLN A 163 3.09 -25.44 -23.06
N ILE A 164 2.28 -26.34 -22.51
CA ILE A 164 1.04 -25.96 -21.83
C ILE A 164 1.32 -25.10 -20.60
N ASN A 165 2.36 -25.42 -19.83
CA ASN A 165 2.75 -24.65 -18.65
C ASN A 165 3.25 -23.25 -19.03
N LEU A 166 3.92 -23.10 -20.17
CA LEU A 166 4.27 -21.78 -20.72
C LEU A 166 3.03 -20.95 -21.06
N ILE A 167 1.99 -21.58 -21.62
CA ILE A 167 0.73 -20.90 -21.94
C ILE A 167 -0.03 -20.52 -20.67
N VAL A 168 -0.10 -21.42 -19.68
CA VAL A 168 -0.69 -21.15 -18.35
C VAL A 168 -0.01 -19.95 -17.70
N VAL A 169 1.33 -19.91 -17.70
CA VAL A 169 2.11 -18.78 -17.19
C VAL A 169 1.80 -17.50 -17.96
N ALA A 170 1.75 -17.55 -19.29
CA ALA A 170 1.48 -16.38 -20.12
C ALA A 170 0.07 -15.81 -19.89
N VAL A 171 -0.94 -16.66 -19.68
CA VAL A 171 -2.31 -16.22 -19.36
C VAL A 171 -2.43 -15.75 -17.92
N GLY A 172 -1.72 -16.38 -16.98
CA GLY A 172 -1.74 -16.01 -15.57
C GLY A 172 -1.03 -14.69 -15.24
N GLU A 173 0.02 -14.34 -15.99
CA GLU A 173 0.78 -13.09 -15.78
C GLU A 173 0.53 -12.01 -16.84
N GLY A 174 -0.02 -12.38 -17.98
CA GLY A 174 -0.14 -11.53 -19.15
C GLY A 174 -1.56 -11.07 -19.42
N SER A 175 -1.69 -9.95 -20.13
CA SER A 175 -2.97 -9.51 -20.67
C SER A 175 -3.18 -10.12 -22.06
N ILE A 176 -3.79 -11.30 -22.12
CA ILE A 176 -3.85 -12.11 -23.34
C ILE A 176 -5.21 -11.97 -24.02
N ALA A 177 -5.28 -11.35 -25.19
CA ALA A 177 -6.50 -11.35 -26.01
C ALA A 177 -6.43 -12.38 -27.14
N SER A 178 -5.22 -12.77 -27.55
CA SER A 178 -4.96 -13.63 -28.70
C SER A 178 -3.76 -14.56 -28.48
N ALA A 179 -3.65 -15.60 -29.31
CA ALA A 179 -2.47 -16.45 -29.34
C ALA A 179 -1.18 -15.70 -29.71
N LYS A 180 -1.28 -14.57 -30.42
CA LYS A 180 -0.12 -13.72 -30.71
C LYS A 180 0.39 -13.04 -29.44
N ASP A 181 -0.51 -12.57 -28.58
CA ASP A 181 -0.14 -11.94 -27.31
C ASP A 181 0.60 -12.91 -26.39
N VAL A 182 0.24 -14.20 -26.43
CA VAL A 182 0.98 -15.26 -25.74
C VAL A 182 2.42 -15.36 -26.26
N GLN A 183 2.60 -15.38 -27.59
CA GLN A 183 3.96 -15.43 -28.17
C GLN A 183 4.78 -14.19 -27.81
N ASP A 184 4.17 -13.01 -27.88
CA ASP A 184 4.83 -11.74 -27.58
C ASP A 184 5.22 -11.67 -26.09
N PHE A 185 4.36 -12.14 -25.18
CA PHE A 185 4.68 -12.28 -23.77
C PHE A 185 5.87 -13.22 -23.54
N LEU A 186 5.85 -14.41 -24.15
CA LEU A 186 6.94 -15.40 -23.99
C LEU A 186 8.28 -14.88 -24.53
N ARG A 187 8.26 -14.14 -25.65
CA ARG A 187 9.45 -13.46 -26.20
C ARG A 187 9.98 -12.41 -25.24
N GLN A 188 9.10 -11.56 -24.71
CA GLN A 188 9.48 -10.53 -23.75
C GLN A 188 10.13 -11.13 -22.50
N LYS A 189 9.69 -12.32 -22.06
CA LYS A 189 10.25 -13.06 -20.94
C LYS A 189 11.50 -13.88 -21.28
N GLY A 190 11.95 -13.87 -22.54
CA GLY A 190 13.16 -14.58 -22.97
C GLY A 190 13.02 -16.10 -23.04
N ALA A 191 11.81 -16.61 -23.31
CA ALA A 191 11.57 -18.03 -23.47
C ALA A 191 12.28 -18.58 -24.72
N ARG A 192 13.05 -19.66 -24.56
CA ARG A 192 13.73 -20.36 -25.66
C ARG A 192 12.77 -21.13 -26.56
N ILE A 193 11.66 -21.60 -26.00
CA ILE A 193 10.63 -22.38 -26.72
C ILE A 193 9.38 -21.53 -26.77
N ILE A 194 8.90 -21.24 -27.98
CA ILE A 194 7.70 -20.45 -28.22
C ILE A 194 6.74 -21.32 -29.04
N PRO A 195 5.61 -21.77 -28.46
CA PRO A 195 4.61 -22.53 -29.20
C PRO A 195 4.07 -21.74 -30.40
N SER A 196 3.68 -22.44 -31.47
CA SER A 196 3.08 -21.80 -32.64
C SER A 196 1.64 -21.33 -32.33
N VAL A 197 1.15 -20.34 -33.08
CA VAL A 197 -0.22 -19.81 -32.92
C VAL A 197 -1.28 -20.92 -32.98
N GLY A 198 -1.11 -21.89 -33.89
CA GLY A 198 -2.02 -23.03 -34.00
C GLY A 198 -2.02 -23.94 -32.77
N VAL A 199 -0.85 -24.15 -32.15
CA VAL A 199 -0.73 -24.90 -30.90
C VAL A 199 -1.40 -24.12 -29.76
N ILE A 200 -1.15 -22.82 -29.65
CA ILE A 200 -1.73 -21.98 -28.59
C ILE A 200 -3.25 -21.96 -28.67
N ASN A 201 -3.82 -21.73 -29.86
CA ASN A 201 -5.27 -21.74 -30.06
C ASN A 201 -5.91 -23.10 -29.70
N LYS A 202 -5.25 -24.22 -30.05
CA LYS A 202 -5.73 -25.56 -29.66
C LYS A 202 -5.75 -25.75 -28.14
N ASN A 203 -4.74 -25.23 -27.44
CA ASN A 203 -4.64 -25.34 -25.98
C ASN A 203 -5.66 -24.44 -25.28
N LEU A 204 -5.80 -23.18 -25.69
CA LEU A 204 -6.78 -22.24 -25.11
C LEU A 204 -8.23 -22.68 -25.34
N GLY A 205 -8.54 -23.24 -26.51
CA GLY A 205 -9.91 -23.58 -26.90
C GLY A 205 -10.34 -25.01 -26.62
N ASN A 206 -9.61 -26.02 -27.12
CA ASN A 206 -10.14 -27.38 -27.24
C ASN A 206 -9.49 -28.37 -26.26
N TRP A 207 -8.16 -28.39 -26.17
CA TRP A 207 -7.46 -29.44 -25.44
C TRP A 207 -7.42 -29.19 -23.94
N TYR A 208 -7.35 -27.91 -23.53
CA TYR A 208 -7.27 -27.52 -22.12
C TYR A 208 -8.32 -26.48 -21.76
N LYS A 209 -9.54 -26.64 -22.29
CA LYS A 209 -10.69 -25.75 -21.99
C LYS A 209 -11.04 -25.66 -20.49
N HIS A 210 -10.59 -26.63 -19.70
CA HIS A 210 -10.76 -26.64 -18.25
C HIS A 210 -9.78 -25.70 -17.56
N LEU A 211 -8.66 -25.31 -18.19
CA LEU A 211 -7.66 -24.39 -17.62
C LEU A 211 -7.90 -22.92 -17.98
N PHE A 212 -8.67 -22.67 -19.04
CA PHE A 212 -8.82 -21.33 -19.62
C PHE A 212 -10.26 -21.02 -19.95
N TYR A 213 -10.66 -19.76 -19.80
CA TYR A 213 -11.90 -19.25 -20.36
C TYR A 213 -11.70 -17.85 -20.93
N LEU A 214 -12.56 -17.47 -21.87
CA LEU A 214 -12.58 -16.14 -22.44
C LEU A 214 -13.53 -15.26 -21.62
N ASP A 215 -12.98 -14.26 -20.93
CA ASP A 215 -13.77 -13.27 -20.19
C ASP A 215 -14.64 -12.47 -21.17
N SER A 216 -15.96 -12.56 -20.99
CA SER A 216 -16.93 -11.94 -21.88
C SER A 216 -16.93 -10.41 -21.82
N LYS A 217 -16.55 -9.82 -20.68
CA LYS A 217 -16.47 -8.37 -20.44
C LYS A 217 -15.20 -7.79 -21.05
N ASN A 218 -14.07 -8.43 -20.78
CA ASN A 218 -12.74 -7.91 -21.14
C ASN A 218 -12.20 -8.42 -22.48
N LYS A 219 -12.86 -9.43 -23.07
CA LYS A 219 -12.43 -10.12 -24.30
C LYS A 219 -10.99 -10.65 -24.20
N LYS A 220 -10.62 -11.13 -23.01
CA LYS A 220 -9.29 -11.66 -22.69
C LYS A 220 -9.39 -13.07 -22.15
N TRP A 221 -8.37 -13.87 -22.47
CA TRP A 221 -8.20 -15.18 -21.88
C TRP A 221 -7.77 -15.04 -20.43
N THR A 222 -8.42 -15.83 -19.58
CA THR A 222 -8.20 -15.88 -18.14
C THR A 222 -8.07 -17.34 -17.71
N LEU A 223 -7.34 -17.59 -16.62
CA LEU A 223 -7.27 -18.91 -16.00
C LEU A 223 -8.58 -19.23 -15.28
N SER A 224 -9.08 -20.45 -15.42
CA SER A 224 -10.10 -21.00 -14.53
C SER A 224 -9.51 -21.28 -13.14
N ASP A 225 -10.33 -21.76 -12.20
CA ASP A 225 -9.85 -22.21 -10.88
C ASP A 225 -8.78 -23.32 -10.99
N GLU A 226 -8.99 -24.28 -11.92
CA GLU A 226 -8.04 -25.36 -12.20
C GLU A 226 -6.78 -24.85 -12.89
N GLY A 227 -6.93 -23.87 -13.79
CA GLY A 227 -5.82 -23.14 -14.40
C GLY A 227 -4.98 -22.40 -13.37
N GLN A 228 -5.63 -21.76 -12.39
CA GLN A 228 -5.00 -21.02 -11.32
C GLN A 228 -4.25 -21.94 -10.35
N ALA A 229 -4.84 -23.10 -10.00
CA ALA A 229 -4.17 -24.12 -9.20
C ALA A 229 -2.89 -24.62 -9.90
N ARG A 230 -2.99 -24.95 -11.20
CA ARG A 230 -1.83 -25.37 -12.00
C ARG A 230 -0.78 -24.27 -12.13
N TYR A 231 -1.18 -23.02 -12.31
CA TYR A 231 -0.27 -21.89 -12.32
C TYR A 231 0.52 -21.79 -11.00
N ASN A 232 -0.17 -21.92 -9.87
CA ASN A 232 0.47 -21.86 -8.55
C ASN A 232 1.47 -23.01 -8.32
N GLU A 233 1.16 -24.22 -8.79
CA GLU A 233 2.08 -25.37 -8.79
C GLU A 233 3.36 -25.08 -9.60
N ILE A 234 3.18 -24.63 -10.86
CA ILE A 234 4.31 -24.28 -11.74
C ILE A 234 5.20 -23.22 -11.10
N ILE A 235 4.61 -22.17 -10.52
CA ILE A 235 5.38 -21.08 -9.88
C ILE A 235 6.04 -21.56 -8.57
N GLY A 236 5.41 -22.49 -7.85
CA GLY A 236 5.98 -23.13 -6.66
C GLY A 236 7.27 -23.88 -6.97
N ASP A 237 7.29 -24.66 -8.04
CA ASP A 237 8.45 -25.46 -8.49
C ASP A 237 9.63 -24.62 -9.03
N LEU A 238 9.39 -23.33 -9.28
CA LEU A 238 10.38 -22.43 -9.89
C LEU A 238 11.16 -21.58 -8.87
N LYS A 239 10.71 -21.56 -7.61
CA LYS A 239 11.39 -20.94 -6.47
C LYS A 239 12.54 -21.82 -5.99
#